data_AF-A0A1Q9S2K9-F1
#
_entry.id   AF-A0A1Q9S2K9-F1
#
_cell.length_a   1.000
_cell.length_b   1.000
_cell.length_c   1.000
_cell.angle_alpha   90.00
_cell.angle_beta   90.00
_cell.angle_gamma   90.00
#
_symmetry.space_group_name_H-M   'P 1'
#
loop_
_entity.id
_entity.type
_entity.pdbx_description
1 polymer ?
#
loop_
_entity_poly.entity_id
_entity_poly.type
_entity_poly.pdbx_seq_one_letter_code
_entity_poly.pdbx_strand_id
1 'polypeptide(L)' 'MAGGPLRHALTRRSIEGRDLVVRRRDPADRRRRHVALTDAGRALVADLVPVVERANEELLAPLSAEERRTLLDLLRRVLA' A
#
# COMPACT_ATOMS: atom_id res chain seq x y z
N MET A 1 21.53 -9.39 7.15
CA MET A 1 20.10 -9.73 7.04
C MET A 1 19.27 -8.58 7.59
N ALA A 2 19.20 -7.47 6.84
CA ALA A 2 18.71 -6.19 7.34
C ALA A 2 17.18 -6.06 7.15
N GLY A 3 16.42 -6.50 8.14
CA GLY A 3 15.01 -6.13 8.31
C GLY A 3 14.92 -4.70 8.86
N GLY A 4 15.19 -3.71 8.00
CA GLY A 4 14.93 -2.31 8.33
C GLY A 4 13.42 -2.02 8.29
N PRO A 5 12.92 -1.04 9.08
CA PRO A 5 11.53 -0.61 9.00
C PRO A 5 11.22 -0.15 7.57
N LEU A 6 10.06 -0.56 7.02
CA LEU A 6 9.53 -0.24 5.67
C LEU A 6 9.33 1.29 5.47
N ARG A 7 10.41 2.07 5.45
CA ARG A 7 10.32 3.52 5.74
C ARG A 7 10.15 4.46 4.53
N HIS A 8 10.34 4.08 3.26
CA HIS A 8 10.48 5.16 2.24
C HIS A 8 9.96 4.99 0.80
N ALA A 9 9.36 3.88 0.37
CA ALA A 9 9.12 3.68 -1.07
C ALA A 9 8.16 4.71 -1.73
N LEU A 10 7.23 5.33 -0.98
CA LEU A 10 6.14 6.14 -1.55
C LEU A 10 5.84 7.38 -0.70
N THR A 11 6.81 8.27 -0.51
CA THR A 11 6.45 9.61 -0.01
C THR A 11 5.46 10.27 -0.96
N ARG A 12 4.41 10.96 -0.47
CA ARG A 12 3.40 11.58 -1.35
C ARG A 12 4.01 12.47 -2.44
N ARG A 13 5.11 13.16 -2.14
CA ARG A 13 5.84 13.98 -3.12
C ARG A 13 6.50 13.14 -4.22
N SER A 14 7.04 11.96 -3.92
CA SER A 14 7.71 11.13 -4.92
C SER A 14 6.72 10.47 -5.88
N ILE A 15 5.51 10.14 -5.42
CA ILE A 15 4.46 9.59 -6.30
C ILE A 15 3.74 10.67 -7.12
N GLU A 16 3.55 11.88 -6.58
CA GLU A 16 3.07 13.04 -7.34
C GLU A 16 4.11 13.48 -8.39
N GLY A 17 5.39 13.54 -8.02
CA GLY A 17 6.48 13.94 -8.92
C GLY A 17 6.81 12.93 -10.02
N ARG A 18 6.30 11.70 -9.93
CA ARG A 18 6.40 10.65 -10.95
C ARG A 18 5.11 10.48 -11.76
N ASP A 19 4.15 11.39 -11.60
CA ASP A 19 2.85 11.36 -12.27
C ASP A 19 2.08 10.03 -12.05
N LEU A 20 2.23 9.42 -10.88
CA LEU A 20 1.53 8.19 -10.50
C LEU A 20 0.20 8.48 -9.80
N VAL A 21 0.05 9.69 -9.26
CA VAL A 21 -1.17 10.15 -8.62
C VAL A 21 -1.48 11.59 -9.01
N VAL A 22 -2.78 11.90 -9.13
CA VAL A 22 -3.29 13.25 -9.35
C VAL A 22 -4.14 13.70 -8.19
N ARG A 23 -4.15 15.01 -7.94
CA ARG A 23 -5.09 15.63 -7.02
C ARG A 23 -6.24 16.26 -7.77
N ARG A 24 -7.43 15.69 -7.62
CA ARG A 24 -8.67 16.28 -8.11
C ARG A 24 -9.33 17.08 -6.99
N ARG A 25 -9.78 18.29 -7.30
CA ARG A 25 -10.67 19.04 -6.39
C ARG A 25 -12.01 18.33 -6.36
N ASP A 26 -12.59 18.20 -5.18
CA ASP A 26 -13.96 17.74 -5.07
C ASP A 26 -14.89 18.84 -5.66
N PRO A 27 -15.75 18.50 -6.64
CA PRO A 27 -16.68 19.46 -7.23
C PRO A 27 -17.73 19.98 -6.23
N ALA A 28 -18.03 19.24 -5.15
CA ALA A 28 -18.99 19.62 -4.11
C ALA A 28 -18.35 20.40 -2.94
N ASP A 29 -17.05 20.22 -2.67
CA ASP A 29 -16.35 20.92 -1.59
C ASP A 29 -14.89 21.26 -1.96
N ARG A 30 -14.64 22.53 -2.28
CA ARG A 30 -13.30 23.03 -2.66
C ARG A 30 -12.22 22.88 -1.58
N ARG A 31 -12.60 22.59 -0.33
CA ARG A 31 -11.66 22.30 0.76
C ARG A 31 -11.17 20.85 0.74
N ARG A 32 -11.86 19.96 0.03
CA ARG A 32 -11.49 18.55 -0.15
C ARG A 32 -10.69 18.34 -1.43
N ARG A 33 -9.63 17.54 -1.33
CA ARG A 33 -8.83 17.10 -2.47
C ARG A 33 -8.75 15.59 -2.45
N HIS A 34 -9.17 14.96 -3.54
CA HIS A 34 -9.07 13.52 -3.71
C HIS A 34 -7.74 13.21 -4.40
N VAL A 35 -7.00 12.25 -3.83
CA VAL A 35 -5.84 11.66 -4.49
C VAL A 35 -6.35 10.46 -5.27
N ALA A 36 -6.09 10.44 -6.58
CA ALA A 36 -6.45 9.33 -7.45
C ALA A 36 -5.23 8.87 -8.23
N LEU A 37 -5.13 7.57 -8.52
CA LEU A 37 -4.08 7.05 -9.40
C LEU A 37 -4.26 7.60 -10.83
N THR A 38 -3.16 7.90 -11.51
CA THR A 38 -3.13 8.02 -12.98
C THR A 38 -3.25 6.65 -13.64
N ASP A 39 -3.34 6.61 -14.97
CA ASP A 39 -3.20 5.35 -15.72
C ASP A 39 -1.82 4.72 -15.49
N ALA A 40 -0.75 5.53 -15.48
CA ALA A 40 0.60 5.07 -15.15
C ALA A 40 0.68 4.52 -13.71
N GLY A 41 0.02 5.18 -12.76
CA GLY A 41 -0.09 4.71 -11.39
C GLY A 41 -0.84 3.37 -11.28
N ARG A 42 -1.93 3.20 -12.04
CA ARG A 42 -2.66 1.93 -12.09
C ARG A 42 -1.82 0.80 -12.68
N ALA A 43 -1.11 1.06 -13.78
CA ALA A 43 -0.23 0.08 -14.42
C ALA A 43 0.88 -0.36 -13.46
N LEU A 44 1.54 0.59 -12.80
CA LEU A 44 2.58 0.27 -11.81
C LEU A 44 2.04 -0.57 -10.64
N VAL A 45 0.84 -0.25 -10.14
CA VAL A 45 0.21 -1.06 -9.08
C VAL A 45 -0.06 -2.47 -9.58
N ALA A 46 -0.57 -2.63 -10.80
CA ALA A 46 -0.83 -3.95 -11.39
C ALA A 46 0.46 -4.79 -11.49
N ASP A 47 1.59 -4.17 -11.82
CA ASP A 47 2.88 -4.85 -11.89
C ASP A 47 3.44 -5.23 -10.50
N LEU A 48 3.21 -4.39 -9.49
CA LEU A 48 3.76 -4.57 -8.15
C LEU A 48 2.91 -5.49 -7.26
N VAL A 49 1.60 -5.58 -7.47
CA VAL A 49 0.71 -6.41 -6.65
C VAL A 49 1.19 -7.88 -6.60
N PRO A 50 1.50 -8.56 -7.72
CA PRO A 50 1.98 -9.94 -7.68
C PRO A 50 3.31 -10.11 -6.94
N VAL A 51 4.20 -9.11 -7.02
CA VAL A 51 5.50 -9.13 -6.33
C VAL A 51 5.30 -9.05 -4.82
N VAL A 52 4.40 -8.18 -4.36
CA VAL A 52 4.07 -8.02 -2.95
C VAL A 52 3.33 -9.25 -2.43
N GLU A 53 2.43 -9.83 -3.21
CA GLU A 53 1.73 -11.06 -2.86
C GLU A 53 2.71 -12.21 -2.64
N ARG A 54 3.64 -12.45 -3.57
CA ARG A 54 4.68 -13.48 -3.42
C ARG A 54 5.55 -13.24 -2.19
N ALA A 55 5.99 -12.00 -1.96
CA ALA A 55 6.77 -11.67 -0.77
C ALA A 55 5.99 -11.94 0.53
N ASN A 56 4.69 -11.64 0.57
CA ASN A 56 3.83 -11.94 1.71
C ASN A 56 3.61 -13.44 1.90
N GLU A 57 3.45 -14.19 0.81
CA GLU A 57 3.33 -15.65 0.84
C GLU A 57 4.56 -16.29 1.46
N GLU A 58 5.75 -15.90 1.01
CA GLU A 58 7.04 -16.37 1.54
C GLU A 58 7.23 -15.99 3.01
N LEU A 59 6.96 -14.74 3.36
CA LEU A 59 7.10 -14.24 4.73
C LEU A 59 6.19 -15.00 5.71
N LEU A 60 4.97 -15.31 5.29
CA LEU A 60 3.98 -15.96 6.12
C LEU A 60 4.01 -17.49 5.98
N ALA A 61 4.81 -18.05 5.06
CA ALA A 61 4.88 -19.49 4.77
C ALA A 61 5.02 -20.39 6.02
N PRO A 62 5.76 -20.00 7.08
CA PRO A 62 5.86 -20.80 8.30
C PRO A 62 4.58 -20.90 9.14
N LEU A 63 3.58 -20.03 8.90
CA LEU A 63 2.35 -19.96 9.66
C LEU A 63 1.21 -20.73 8.99
N SER A 64 0.50 -21.53 9.79
CA SER A 64 -0.79 -22.12 9.43
C SER A 64 -1.87 -21.06 9.15
N ALA A 65 -2.98 -21.47 8.54
CA ALA A 65 -4.09 -20.57 8.25
C ALA A 65 -4.69 -19.95 9.53
N GLU A 66 -4.76 -20.72 10.60
CA GLU A 66 -5.23 -20.29 11.92
C GLU A 66 -4.29 -19.27 12.56
N GLU A 67 -2.97 -19.50 12.49
CA GLU A 67 -1.97 -18.56 13.01
C GLU A 67 -1.96 -17.25 12.23
N ARG A 68 -2.09 -17.31 10.89
CA ARG A 68 -2.22 -16.10 10.04
C ARG A 68 -3.44 -15.29 10.43
N ARG A 69 -4.58 -15.94 10.67
CA ARG A 69 -5.81 -15.26 11.10
C ARG A 69 -5.64 -14.62 12.48
N THR A 70 -5.01 -15.34 13.41
CA THR A 70 -4.70 -14.82 14.75
C THR A 70 -3.78 -13.59 14.68
N LEU A 71 -2.72 -13.64 13.86
CA LEU A 71 -1.83 -12.51 13.63
C LEU A 71 -2.58 -11.28 13.10
N LEU A 72 -3.43 -11.46 12.08
CA LEU A 72 -4.21 -10.37 11.51
C LEU A 72 -5.16 -9.74 12.53
N ASP A 73 -5.80 -10.54 13.38
CA ASP A 73 -6.70 -10.04 14.41
C ASP A 73 -5.95 -9.26 15.50
N LEU A 74 -4.77 -9.71 15.89
CA LEU A 74 -3.91 -8.97 16.81
C LEU A 74 -3.45 -7.64 16.21
N LEU A 75 -3.02 -7.62 14.94
CA LEU A 75 -2.62 -6.37 14.26
C LEU A 75 -3.78 -5.39 14.14
N ARG A 76 -4.99 -5.86 13.80
CA ARG A 76 -6.20 -5.02 13.75
C ARG A 76 -6.51 -4.38 15.09
N ARG A 77 -6.36 -5.11 16.20
CA ARG A 77 -6.59 -4.58 17.56
C ARG A 77 -5.59 -3.49 17.96
N VAL A 78 -4.37 -3.53 17.44
CA VAL A 78 -3.33 -2.52 17.72
C VAL A 78 -3.51 -1.26 16.86
N LEU A 79 -4.02 -1.40 15.64
CA LEU A 79 -4.19 -0.30 14.68
C LEU A 79 -5.55 0.42 14.78
N ALA A 80 -6.50 -0.12 15.56
CA ALA A 80 -7.77 0.52 15.87
C ALA A 80 -7.57 1.68 16.87
#